data_AF-A0A7Y2HD65-F1
#
_entry.id   AF-A0A7Y2HD65-F1
#
_cell.length_a   1.000
_cell.length_b   1.000
_cell.length_c   1.000
_cell.angle_alpha   90.00
_cell.angle_beta   90.00
_cell.angle_gamma   90.00
#
_symmetry.space_group_name_H-M   'P 1'
#
loop_
_entity.id
_entity.type
_entity.pdbx_description
1 polymer ?
#
loop_
_entity_poly.entity_id
_entity_poly.type
_entity_poly.pdbx_seq_one_letter_code
_entity_poly.pdbx_strand_id
1 'polypeptide(L)'
;MKITFIQTGGTIDKDYPRATGGWAFEIGEPAAHRIMSTLQPSFEYEVITICQKDSLEITDEDRELMFRLIRDHKGKKYIITHGTDTLIETAQFLGER
;
A
#
# COMPACT_ATOMS: atom_id res chain seq x y z
N MET A 1 -15.54 -2.36 13.69
CA MET A 1 -14.88 -3.15 12.61
C MET A 1 -13.50 -2.55 12.40
N LYS A 2 -12.46 -3.38 12.21
CA LYS A 2 -11.10 -2.89 11.93
C LYS A 2 -10.66 -3.22 10.51
N ILE A 3 -10.10 -2.27 9.79
CA ILE A 3 -9.50 -2.44 8.45
C ILE A 3 -8.00 -2.18 8.52
N THR A 4 -7.18 -3.08 7.98
CA THR A 4 -5.74 -2.89 7.86
C THR A 4 -5.41 -2.42 6.45
N PHE A 5 -4.87 -1.21 6.32
CA PHE A 5 -4.36 -0.69 5.06
C PHE A 5 -2.90 -1.12 4.90
N ILE A 6 -2.55 -1.66 3.74
CA ILE A 6 -1.19 -2.11 3.43
C ILE A 6 -0.66 -1.23 2.30
N GLN A 7 0.43 -0.52 2.56
CA GLN A 7 1.11 0.29 1.57
C GLN A 7 2.14 -0.54 0.79
N THR A 8 2.08 -0.46 -0.54
CA THR A 8 3.13 -0.97 -1.43
C THR A 8 3.74 0.12 -2.31
N GLY A 9 3.03 1.24 -2.49
CA GLY A 9 3.45 2.37 -3.31
C GLY A 9 2.52 2.65 -4.48
N GLY A 10 3.11 2.93 -5.65
CA GLY A 10 2.41 3.43 -6.82
C GLY A 10 1.94 4.89 -6.71
N THR A 11 1.32 5.38 -7.78
CA THR A 11 0.94 6.80 -7.93
C THR A 11 0.01 7.32 -6.83
N ILE A 12 -0.77 6.46 -6.18
CA ILE A 12 -1.64 6.87 -5.06
C ILE A 12 -0.81 7.40 -3.87
N ASP A 13 0.37 6.83 -3.65
CA ASP A 13 1.30 7.19 -2.58
C ASP A 13 2.38 8.19 -3.03
N LYS A 14 2.23 8.77 -4.23
CA LYS A 14 3.14 9.77 -4.77
C LYS A 14 3.26 10.97 -3.83
N ASP A 15 4.49 11.41 -3.62
CA ASP A 15 4.83 12.68 -2.98
C ASP A 15 5.81 13.47 -3.87
N TYR A 16 5.92 14.77 -3.61
CA TYR A 16 6.86 15.65 -4.28
C TYR A 16 7.84 16.22 -3.25
N PRO A 17 9.14 15.92 -3.36
CA PRO A 17 10.15 16.44 -2.45
C PRO A 17 10.18 17.97 -2.51
N ARG A 18 9.98 18.60 -1.34
CA ARG A 18 9.96 20.08 -1.25
C ARG A 18 11.35 20.70 -1.44
N ALA A 19 12.42 19.93 -1.29
CA ALA A 19 13.79 20.45 -1.20
C ALA A 19 14.50 20.60 -2.56
N THR A 20 14.10 19.87 -3.61
CA THR A 20 14.86 19.76 -4.88
C THR A 20 14.09 20.26 -6.11
N GLY A 21 13.17 21.20 -5.94
CA GLY A 21 12.47 21.83 -7.07
C GLY A 21 11.30 21.02 -7.63
N GLY A 22 10.79 20.02 -6.90
CA GLY A 22 9.43 19.47 -7.10
C GLY A 22 9.19 18.57 -8.32
N TRP A 23 10.23 18.16 -9.05
CA TRP A 23 10.06 17.32 -10.26
C TRP A 23 10.38 15.84 -10.07
N ALA A 24 11.02 15.46 -8.95
CA ALA A 24 11.29 14.05 -8.65
C ALA A 24 10.00 13.35 -8.21
N PHE A 25 9.69 12.21 -8.83
CA PHE A 25 8.66 11.29 -8.36
C PHE A 25 9.25 10.48 -7.21
N GLU A 26 8.66 10.59 -6.02
CA GLU A 26 8.97 9.73 -4.90
C GLU A 26 7.68 9.11 -4.36
N ILE A 27 7.80 7.90 -3.83
CA ILE A 27 6.71 7.25 -3.11
C ILE A 27 6.93 7.55 -1.64
N GLY A 28 6.03 8.37 -1.10
CA GLY A 28 6.15 8.91 0.25
C GLY A 28 5.28 8.19 1.26
N GLU A 29 4.86 8.95 2.26
CA GLU A 29 3.96 8.48 3.31
C GLU A 29 2.66 7.88 2.73
N PRO A 30 2.11 6.81 3.35
CA PRO A 30 0.90 6.17 2.87
C PRO A 30 -0.25 7.15 2.66
N ALA A 31 -0.85 7.15 1.48
CA ALA A 31 -2.00 7.97 1.16
C ALA A 31 -3.19 7.69 2.09
N ALA A 32 -3.29 6.45 2.59
CA ALA A 32 -4.28 6.05 3.57
C ALA A 32 -4.32 7.00 4.78
N HIS A 33 -3.18 7.47 5.29
CA HIS A 33 -3.18 8.43 6.40
C HIS A 33 -3.89 9.74 6.04
N ARG A 34 -3.53 10.33 4.89
CA ARG A 34 -4.10 11.60 4.40
C ARG A 34 -5.59 11.47 4.06
N ILE A 35 -5.99 10.34 3.51
CA ILE A 35 -7.39 10.07 3.15
C ILE A 35 -8.21 9.88 4.44
N MET A 36 -7.75 9.06 5.38
CA MET A 36 -8.51 8.79 6.61
C MET A 36 -8.61 10.02 7.52
N SER A 37 -7.59 10.89 7.57
CA SER A 37 -7.68 12.15 8.32
C SER A 37 -8.77 13.07 7.78
N THR A 38 -9.03 13.01 6.47
CA THR A 38 -10.08 13.80 5.81
C THR A 38 -11.46 13.16 5.99
N LEU A 39 -11.57 11.85 5.76
CA LEU A 39 -12.85 11.13 5.80
C LEU A 39 -13.40 10.94 7.22
N GLN A 40 -12.54 10.85 8.23
CA GLN A 40 -12.91 10.58 9.62
C GLN A 40 -13.89 9.38 9.74
N PRO A 41 -13.48 8.19 9.29
CA PRO A 41 -14.37 7.03 9.26
C PRO A 41 -14.80 6.60 10.67
N SER A 42 -16.00 6.03 10.77
CA SER A 42 -16.52 5.45 12.03
C SER A 42 -15.93 4.08 12.38
N PHE A 43 -15.05 3.53 11.54
CA PHE A 43 -14.36 2.26 11.77
C PHE A 43 -12.93 2.49 12.27
N GLU A 44 -12.41 1.51 12.99
CA GLU A 44 -11.00 1.49 13.39
C GLU A 44 -10.13 1.09 12.20
N TYR A 45 -8.94 1.65 12.11
CA TYR A 45 -7.98 1.25 11.08
C TYR A 45 -6.55 1.31 11.58
N GLU A 46 -5.68 0.58 10.89
CA GLU A 46 -4.24 0.76 10.98
C GLU A 46 -3.64 0.77 9.59
N VAL A 47 -2.42 1.30 9.47
CA VAL A 47 -1.69 1.37 8.21
C VAL A 47 -0.34 0.68 8.43
N ILE A 48 0.03 -0.21 7.53
CA ILE A 48 1.29 -0.96 7.55
C ILE A 48 1.99 -0.76 6.20
N THR A 49 3.25 -0.35 6.21
CA THR A 49 4.04 -0.24 4.98
C THR A 49 4.83 -1.52 4.75
N ILE A 50 4.60 -2.19 3.61
CA ILE A 50 5.41 -3.33 3.16
C ILE A 50 6.57 -2.84 2.30
N CYS A 51 6.28 -1.97 1.33
CA CYS A 51 7.26 -1.34 0.48
C CYS A 51 6.73 0.01 -0.04
N GLN A 52 7.61 0.76 -0.70
CA GLN A 52 7.32 2.05 -1.31
C GLN A 52 7.90 2.05 -2.73
N LYS A 53 7.35 1.20 -3.60
CA LYS A 53 7.89 0.89 -4.93
C LYS A 53 6.94 1.29 -6.05
N ASP A 54 7.51 1.61 -7.21
CA ASP A 54 6.73 1.58 -8.45
C ASP A 54 6.22 0.14 -8.67
N SER A 55 5.00 -0.02 -9.20
CA SER A 55 4.45 -1.37 -9.40
C SER A 55 5.31 -2.23 -10.31
N LEU A 56 6.03 -1.64 -11.27
CA LEU A 56 6.94 -2.38 -12.14
C LEU A 56 8.19 -2.92 -11.42
N GLU A 57 8.48 -2.44 -10.21
CA GLU A 57 9.60 -2.87 -9.37
C GLU A 57 9.19 -3.81 -8.23
N ILE A 58 7.90 -4.12 -8.10
CA ILE A 58 7.38 -5.07 -7.11
C ILE A 58 7.77 -6.49 -7.54
N THR A 59 8.47 -7.20 -6.67
CA THR A 59 8.96 -8.56 -6.92
C THR A 59 8.09 -9.61 -6.23
N ASP A 60 8.32 -10.88 -6.56
CA ASP A 60 7.63 -11.98 -5.88
C ASP A 60 8.00 -12.08 -4.39
N GLU A 61 9.19 -11.64 -3.99
CA GLU A 61 9.55 -11.53 -2.58
C GLU A 61 8.68 -10.50 -1.85
N ASP A 62 8.39 -9.36 -2.47
CA ASP A 62 7.47 -8.37 -1.90
C ASP A 62 6.05 -8.95 -1.78
N ARG A 63 5.59 -9.68 -2.80
CA ARG A 63 4.28 -10.36 -2.79
C ARG A 63 4.20 -11.44 -1.71
N GLU A 64 5.30 -12.18 -1.49
CA GLU A 64 5.40 -13.15 -0.43
C GLU A 64 5.38 -12.50 0.97
N LEU A 65 5.99 -11.31 1.12
CA LEU A 65 5.89 -10.53 2.35
C LEU A 65 4.45 -10.06 2.59
N MET A 66 3.75 -9.58 1.56
CA MET A 66 2.32 -9.23 1.65
C MET A 66 1.47 -10.43 2.07
N PHE A 67 1.68 -11.59 1.44
CA PHE A 67 0.97 -12.82 1.77
C PHE A 67 1.18 -13.22 3.23
N ARG A 68 2.44 -13.28 3.68
CA ARG A 68 2.77 -13.61 5.07
C ARG A 68 2.16 -12.61 6.05
N LEU A 69 2.22 -11.32 5.75
CA LEU A 69 1.57 -10.29 6.56
C LEU A 69 0.08 -10.58 6.69
N ILE A 70 -0.64 -10.76 5.57
CA ILE A 70 -2.09 -10.99 5.59
C ILE A 70 -2.45 -12.28 6.34
N ARG A 71 -1.67 -13.35 6.16
CA ARG A 71 -1.89 -14.66 6.78
C ARG A 71 -1.66 -14.62 8.30
N ASP A 72 -0.58 -14.00 8.75
CA ASP A 72 -0.14 -14.05 10.15
C ASP A 72 -0.73 -12.91 10.99
N HIS A 73 -1.27 -11.87 10.34
CA HIS A 73 -1.89 -10.73 11.01
C HIS A 73 -3.30 -11.07 11.52
N LYS A 74 -3.63 -10.57 12.72
CA LYS A 74 -4.91 -10.85 13.40
C LYS A 74 -6.14 -10.20 12.74
N GLY A 75 -5.91 -9.28 11.81
CA GLY A 75 -6.95 -8.59 11.04
C GLY A 75 -7.71 -9.54 10.12
N LYS A 76 -8.90 -9.13 9.69
CA LYS A 76 -9.74 -9.91 8.75
C LYS A 76 -10.12 -9.15 7.49
N LYS A 77 -9.80 -7.86 7.41
CA LYS A 77 -10.16 -6.98 6.30
C LYS A 77 -8.94 -6.15 5.95
N TYR A 78 -8.55 -6.24 4.69
CA TYR A 78 -7.34 -5.64 4.18
C TYR A 78 -7.68 -4.78 2.96
N ILE A 79 -7.01 -3.64 2.84
CA ILE A 79 -7.02 -2.80 1.64
C ILE A 79 -5.56 -2.55 1.30
N ILE A 80 -5.14 -2.89 0.08
CA ILE A 80 -3.76 -2.70 -0.37
C ILE A 80 -3.73 -1.49 -1.30
N THR A 81 -2.88 -0.49 -1.02
CA THR A 81 -2.55 0.56 -1.99
C THR A 81 -1.41 0.08 -2.87
N HIS A 82 -1.57 0.18 -4.19
CA HIS A 82 -0.67 -0.42 -5.18
C HIS A 82 -0.65 0.40 -6.48
N GLY A 83 0.46 0.36 -7.20
CA GLY A 83 0.56 0.91 -8.56
C GLY A 83 -0.23 0.07 -9.57
N THR A 84 -0.69 0.67 -10.66
CA THR A 84 -1.67 0.02 -11.55
C THR A 84 -1.07 -1.04 -12.46
N ASP A 85 0.21 -0.94 -12.82
CA ASP A 85 0.79 -1.74 -13.91
C ASP A 85 0.86 -3.24 -13.59
N THR A 86 1.22 -3.60 -12.36
CA THR A 86 1.33 -5.00 -11.90
C THR A 86 0.29 -5.36 -10.83
N LEU A 87 -0.74 -4.51 -10.65
CA LEU A 87 -1.79 -4.72 -9.65
C LEU A 87 -2.47 -6.09 -9.80
N ILE A 88 -2.74 -6.49 -11.06
CA ILE A 88 -3.42 -7.75 -11.37
C ILE A 88 -2.53 -8.94 -10.99
N GLU A 89 -1.23 -8.88 -11.27
CA GLU A 89 -0.27 -9.94 -10.92
C GLU A 89 -0.22 -10.15 -9.41
N THR A 90 -0.15 -9.06 -8.64
CA THR A 90 -0.20 -9.12 -7.17
C THR A 90 -1.53 -9.69 -6.67
N ALA A 91 -2.65 -9.29 -7.27
CA ALA A 91 -3.97 -9.81 -6.90
C ALA A 91 -4.10 -11.32 -7.19
N GLN A 92 -3.57 -11.80 -8.31
CA GLN A 92 -3.52 -13.23 -8.65
C GLN A 92 -2.65 -14.01 -7.67
N PHE A 93 -1.43 -13.52 -7.40
CA PHE A 93 -0.50 -14.15 -6.45
C PHE A 93 -1.14 -14.36 -5.07
N LEU A 94 -1.90 -13.36 -4.59
CA LEU A 94 -2.59 -13.43 -3.30
C LEU A 94 -3.89 -14.23 -3.35
N GLY A 95 -4.63 -14.21 -4.47
CA GLY A 95 -5.93 -14.88 -4.61
C GLY A 95 -5.85 -16.40 -4.81
N GLU A 96 -4.71 -16.90 -5.26
CA GLU A 96 -4.47 -18.34 -5.46
C GLU A 96 -4.02 -19.08 -4.19
N ARG A 97 -3.90 -18.37 -3.05
CA ARG A 97 -3.33 -18.88 -1.80
C ARG A 97 -4.23 -18.61 -0.59
#